data_AF-A0ABD0QH56-F1
#
_entry.id   AF-A0ABD0QH56-F1
#
_cell.length_a   1.000
_cell.length_b   1.000
_cell.length_c   1.000
_cell.angle_alpha   90.00
_cell.angle_beta   90.00
_cell.angle_gamma   90.00
#
_symmetry.space_group_name_H-M   'P 1'
#
loop_
_entity.id
_entity.type
_entity.pdbx_description
1 polymer ?
#
loop_
_entity_poly.entity_id
_entity_poly.type
_entity_poly.pdbx_seq_one_letter_code
_entity_poly.pdbx_strand_id
1 'polypeptide(L)' 'PSPPPVPSGLRATNITTGPDGLLTVRINWTLPTEPDIPVHHYKIYWSWTVPGKSAVP' A
#
# COMPACT_ATOMS: atom_id res chain seq x y z
N PRO A 1 -14.11 22.07 -5.00
CA PRO A 1 -12.77 21.56 -4.61
C PRO A 1 -12.40 20.32 -5.43
N SER A 2 -11.26 20.38 -6.13
CA SER A 2 -10.75 19.24 -6.89
C SER A 2 -10.26 18.13 -5.93
N PRO A 3 -10.33 16.85 -6.31
CA PRO A 3 -9.70 15.78 -5.54
C PRO A 3 -8.18 15.98 -5.48
N PRO A 4 -7.49 15.52 -4.41
CA PRO A 4 -6.04 15.50 -4.40
C PRO A 4 -5.51 14.58 -5.52
N PRO A 5 -4.35 14.91 -6.10
CA PRO A 5 -3.78 14.12 -7.17
C PRO A 5 -3.40 12.70 -6.71
N VAL A 6 -3.55 11.74 -7.62
CA VAL A 6 -3.40 10.30 -7.32
C VAL A 6 -1.92 9.93 -7.20
N PRO A 7 -1.48 9.27 -6.11
CA PRO A 7 -0.11 8.76 -5.99
C PRO A 7 0.18 7.67 -7.03
N SER A 8 1.44 7.56 -7.46
CA SER A 8 1.87 6.65 -8.52
C SER A 8 3.00 5.72 -8.06
N GLY A 9 3.40 4.74 -8.87
CA GLY A 9 4.58 3.91 -8.60
C GLY A 9 4.50 3.06 -7.32
N LEU A 10 3.28 2.61 -6.97
CA LEU A 10 3.04 1.73 -5.82
C LEU A 10 3.84 0.43 -5.97
N ARG A 11 4.67 0.13 -4.97
CA ARG A 11 5.51 -1.07 -4.95
C ARG A 11 5.70 -1.60 -3.54
N ALA A 12 5.74 -2.93 -3.43
CA ALA A 12 6.17 -3.62 -2.22
C ALA A 12 7.67 -3.94 -2.30
N THR A 13 8.38 -3.72 -1.20
CA THR A 13 9.83 -3.95 -1.07
C THR A 13 10.12 -4.52 0.32
N ASN A 14 11.33 -5.03 0.54
CA ASN A 14 11.79 -5.54 1.84
C ASN A 14 10.74 -6.47 2.49
N ILE A 15 10.38 -7.52 1.76
CA ILE A 15 9.44 -8.54 2.23
C ILE A 15 10.24 -9.52 3.08
N THR A 16 9.95 -9.56 4.38
CA THR A 16 10.64 -10.44 5.33
C THR A 16 9.62 -11.26 6.10
N THR A 17 9.92 -12.54 6.33
CA THR A 17 9.11 -13.42 7.17
C THR A 17 9.80 -13.57 8.51
N GLY A 18 9.09 -13.22 9.59
CA GLY A 18 9.57 -13.36 10.96
C GLY A 18 9.54 -14.81 11.45
N PRO A 19 10.20 -15.10 12.58
CA PRO A 19 10.22 -16.44 13.18
C PRO A 19 8.84 -16.95 13.62
N ASP A 20 7.91 -16.03 13.84
CA ASP A 20 6.50 -16.23 14.19
C ASP A 20 5.59 -16.39 12.96
N GLY A 21 6.17 -16.36 11.75
CA GLY A 21 5.43 -16.40 10.49
C GLY A 21 4.78 -15.06 10.11
N LEU A 22 5.03 -13.97 10.85
CA LEU A 22 4.52 -12.66 10.47
C LEU A 22 5.27 -12.13 9.24
N LEU A 23 4.52 -11.63 8.27
CA LEU A 23 5.05 -10.99 7.07
C LEU A 23 5.20 -9.48 7.32
N THR A 24 6.41 -8.97 7.22
CA THR A 24 6.66 -7.53 7.18
C THR A 24 6.95 -7.11 5.74
N VAL A 25 6.24 -6.08 5.28
CA VAL A 25 6.38 -5.53 3.92
C VAL A 25 6.52 -4.02 3.99
N ARG A 26 7.50 -3.48 3.26
CA ARG A 26 7.64 -2.03 3.07
C ARG A 26 6.94 -1.60 1.78
N ILE A 27 5.87 -0.82 1.91
CA ILE A 27 5.14 -0.24 0.78
C ILE A 27 5.70 1.15 0.46
N ASN A 28 6.00 1.41 -0.81
CA ASN A 28 6.47 2.72 -1.28
C ASN A 28 5.64 3.17 -2.48
N TRP A 29 5.43 4.48 -2.60
CA TRP A 29 4.78 5.13 -3.74
C TRP A 29 5.41 6.52 -3.97
N THR A 30 5.14 7.11 -5.12
CA THR A 30 5.61 8.42 -5.54
C THR A 30 4.48 9.44 -5.38
N LEU A 31 4.81 10.58 -4.78
CA LEU A 31 3.89 11.70 -4.63
C LEU A 31 3.80 12.50 -5.94
N PRO A 32 2.62 13.04 -6.28
CA PRO A 32 2.49 13.98 -7.40
C PRO A 32 3.33 15.25 -7.16
N THR A 33 3.92 15.78 -8.24
CA THR A 33 4.86 16.92 -8.20
C THR A 33 4.20 18.26 -7.80
N GLU A 34 2.88 18.39 -7.93
CA GLU A 34 2.12 19.59 -7.54
C GLU A 34 0.92 19.22 -6.66
N PRO A 35 1.03 19.35 -5.33
CA PRO A 35 -0.10 19.33 -4.45
C PRO A 35 -0.55 20.77 -4.21
N ASP A 36 -1.39 21.34 -5.09
CA ASP A 36 -2.21 22.50 -4.71
C ASP A 36 -3.10 22.19 -3.48
N ILE A 37 -3.23 20.90 -3.14
CA ILE A 37 -4.01 20.36 -2.04
C ILE A 37 -3.10 19.45 -1.19
N PRO A 38 -2.90 19.74 0.11
CA PRO A 38 -2.09 18.91 0.99
C PRO A 38 -2.75 17.55 1.23
N VAL A 39 -1.94 16.49 1.22
CA VAL A 39 -2.42 15.13 1.54
C VAL A 39 -2.25 14.86 3.03
N HIS A 40 -3.35 14.64 3.74
CA HIS A 40 -3.32 14.38 5.19
C HIS A 40 -3.13 12.88 5.53
N HIS A 41 -3.77 11.98 4.78
CA HIS A 41 -3.77 10.55 5.06
C HIS A 41 -3.84 9.74 3.77
N TYR A 42 -3.29 8.52 3.81
CA TYR A 42 -3.46 7.51 2.77
C TYR A 42 -4.28 6.35 3.30
N LYS A 43 -5.25 5.88 2.50
CA LYS A 43 -5.96 4.64 2.77
C LYS A 43 -5.31 3.52 1.95
N ILE A 44 -4.76 2.54 2.64
CA ILE A 44 -4.12 1.38 2.03
C ILE A 44 -5.12 0.22 2.07
N TYR A 45 -5.33 -0.42 0.92
CA TYR A 45 -6.05 -1.69 0.82
C TYR A 45 -5.05 -2.76 0.42
N TRP A 46 -5.14 -3.93 1.03
CA TRP A 46 -4.31 -5.08 0.70
C TRP A 46 -5.15 -6.34 0.74
N SER A 47 -4.70 -7.35 0.01
CA SER A 47 -5.25 -8.70 0.04
C SER A 47 -4.10 -9.67 -0.18
N TRP A 48 -4.27 -10.90 0.28
CA TRP A 48 -3.36 -12.00 -0.03
C TRP A 48 -4.16 -13.18 -0.58
N THR A 49 -3.58 -13.91 -1.51
CA THR A 49 -4.17 -15.15 -2.01
C THR A 49 -3.61 -16.29 -1.16
N VAL A 50 -4.46 -16.95 -0.37
CA VAL A 50 -4.07 -18.19 0.31
C VAL A 50 -4.13 -19.31 -0.74
N PRO A 51 -3.06 -20.10 -0.98
CA PRO A 51 -3.17 -21.28 -1.83
C PRO A 51 -4.18 -22.24 -1.17
N GLY A 52 -5.37 -22.38 -1.75
CA GLY A 52 -6.36 -23.39 -1.36
C GLY A 52 -7.72 -22.88 -0.88
N LYS A 53 -7.88 -21.67 -0.35
CA LYS A 53 -9.21 -21.04 -0.12
C LYS A 53 -9.09 -19.52 -0.09
N SER A 54 -9.88 -18.88 -0.95
CA SER A 54 -10.13 -17.43 -0.92
C SER A 54 -10.89 -17.08 0.37
N ALA A 55 -10.18 -16.67 1.41
CA ALA A 55 -10.78 -15.93 2.50
C ALA A 55 -10.73 -14.45 2.14
N VAL A 56 -11.84 -13.93 1.63
CA VAL A 56 -12.08 -12.49 1.54
C VAL A 56 -12.47 -12.02 2.96
N PRO A 57 -11.93 -10.91 3.48
CA PRO A 57 -12.35 -10.33 4.76
C PRO A 57 -13.83 -9.93 4.79
#